data_AF-A0A1Y1WMB6-F1
#
_entry.id   AF-A0A1Y1WMB6-F1
#
_cell.length_a   1.000
_cell.length_b   1.000
_cell.length_c   1.000
_cell.angle_alpha   90.00
_cell.angle_beta   90.00
_cell.angle_gamma   90.00
#
_symmetry.space_group_name_H-M   'P 1'
#
loop_
_entity.id
_entity.type
_entity.pdbx_description
1 polymer ?
#
loop_
_entity_poly.entity_id
_entity_poly.type
_entity_poly.pdbx_seq_one_letter_code
_entity_poly.pdbx_strand_id
1 'polypeptide(L)'
;MEALPGKLETNPYDYEAYTEWIRLLSQVGDIDSVRGAMERMHTVLAIPSDLWTMWIEKELNEAADADNAGFKTADSVKQIVHVFELATAEYLSLDMWQRYIDYARLQASDSEYRAAAEAAFESANFYLDTLQKAYAATCAHYSQSQAIWKPAERSARARGRIVRGRGYTKADKRPAADVH
;
A
#
# COMPACT_ATOMS: atom_id res chain seq x y z
N MET A 1 -23.43 -31.06 -11.60
CA MET A 1 -22.22 -30.23 -11.73
C MET A 1 -21.69 -30.02 -10.33
N GLU A 2 -20.51 -30.51 -10.05
CA GLU A 2 -19.88 -30.35 -8.73
C GLU A 2 -19.52 -28.88 -8.52
N ALA A 3 -19.88 -28.30 -7.38
CA ALA A 3 -19.55 -26.92 -7.06
C ALA A 3 -18.02 -26.77 -6.99
N LEU A 4 -17.46 -25.67 -7.53
CA LEU A 4 -16.00 -25.44 -7.59
C LEU A 4 -15.28 -25.65 -6.24
N PRO A 5 -15.84 -25.23 -5.07
CA PRO A 5 -15.24 -25.55 -3.78
C PRO A 5 -15.10 -27.04 -3.49
N GLY A 6 -16.06 -27.87 -3.92
CA GLY A 6 -16.02 -29.33 -3.75
C GLY A 6 -14.97 -30.00 -4.63
N LYS A 7 -14.69 -29.44 -5.82
CA LYS A 7 -13.54 -29.86 -6.64
C LYS A 7 -12.20 -29.53 -5.97
N LEU A 8 -12.11 -28.40 -5.28
CA LEU A 8 -10.93 -27.99 -4.53
C LEU A 8 -10.74 -28.76 -3.22
N GLU A 9 -11.77 -29.43 -2.71
CA GLU A 9 -11.66 -30.39 -1.60
C GLU A 9 -11.04 -31.71 -2.05
N THR A 10 -11.36 -32.15 -3.27
CA THR A 10 -10.81 -33.38 -3.87
C THR A 10 -9.43 -33.17 -4.50
N ASN A 11 -9.17 -31.99 -5.08
CA ASN A 11 -7.87 -31.60 -5.60
C ASN A 11 -7.50 -30.16 -5.20
N PRO A 12 -6.80 -29.97 -4.06
CA PRO A 12 -6.40 -28.64 -3.58
C PRO A 12 -5.37 -27.91 -4.44
N TYR A 13 -4.84 -28.54 -5.49
CA TYR A 13 -3.83 -27.95 -6.39
C TYR A 13 -4.41 -27.62 -7.78
N ASP A 14 -5.73 -27.69 -7.95
CA ASP A 14 -6.39 -27.33 -9.20
C ASP A 14 -6.40 -25.80 -9.37
N TYR A 15 -5.36 -25.30 -10.05
CA TYR A 15 -5.18 -23.89 -10.34
C TYR A 15 -6.34 -23.32 -11.15
N GLU A 16 -6.80 -24.02 -12.19
CA GLU A 16 -7.89 -23.56 -13.04
C GLU A 16 -9.18 -23.41 -12.24
N ALA A 17 -9.48 -24.36 -11.36
CA ALA A 17 -10.64 -24.29 -10.47
C ALA A 17 -10.57 -23.07 -9.51
N TYR A 18 -9.40 -22.75 -8.95
CA TYR A 18 -9.25 -21.53 -8.13
C TYR A 18 -9.47 -20.27 -8.96
N THR A 19 -8.82 -20.15 -10.12
CA THR A 19 -8.94 -18.93 -10.94
C THR A 19 -10.37 -18.67 -11.39
N GLU A 20 -11.11 -19.71 -11.79
CA GLU A 20 -12.51 -19.57 -12.18
C GLU A 20 -13.40 -19.28 -10.97
N TRP A 21 -13.15 -19.92 -9.82
CA TRP A 21 -13.92 -19.67 -8.61
C TRP A 21 -13.79 -18.22 -8.13
N ILE A 22 -12.56 -17.71 -8.04
CA ILE A 22 -12.26 -16.33 -7.65
C ILE A 22 -12.90 -15.34 -8.63
N ARG A 23 -12.84 -15.63 -9.94
CA ARG A 23 -13.47 -14.79 -10.97
C ARG A 23 -14.99 -14.73 -10.81
N LEU A 24 -15.65 -15.86 -10.55
CA LEU A 24 -17.09 -15.90 -10.33
C LEU A 24 -17.50 -15.14 -9.06
N LEU A 25 -16.76 -15.31 -7.96
CA LEU A 25 -16.99 -14.56 -6.73
C LEU A 25 -16.84 -13.04 -6.94
N SER A 26 -15.82 -12.64 -7.70
CA SER A 26 -15.58 -11.24 -8.06
C SER A 26 -16.74 -10.61 -8.85
N GLN A 27 -17.48 -11.40 -9.63
CA GLN A 27 -18.67 -10.94 -10.36
C GLN A 27 -19.91 -10.77 -9.47
N VAL A 28 -20.02 -11.58 -8.41
CA VAL A 28 -21.13 -11.51 -7.45
C VAL A 28 -21.01 -10.29 -6.54
N GLY A 29 -19.79 -9.75 -6.36
CA GLY A 29 -19.54 -8.54 -5.58
C GLY A 29 -19.37 -8.79 -4.08
N ASP A 30 -19.24 -10.05 -3.66
CA ASP A 30 -18.95 -10.40 -2.28
C ASP A 30 -17.43 -10.41 -2.04
N ILE A 31 -16.92 -9.33 -1.45
CA ILE A 31 -15.50 -9.17 -1.15
C ILE A 31 -15.00 -10.20 -0.12
N ASP A 32 -15.82 -10.59 0.85
CA ASP A 32 -15.41 -11.53 1.90
C ASP A 32 -15.22 -12.93 1.33
N SER A 33 -16.09 -13.34 0.41
CA SER A 33 -15.89 -14.58 -0.34
C SER A 33 -14.62 -14.53 -1.18
N VAL A 34 -14.31 -13.40 -1.84
CA VAL A 34 -13.06 -13.24 -2.60
C VAL A 34 -11.84 -13.36 -1.67
N ARG A 35 -11.84 -12.70 -0.51
CA ARG A 35 -10.76 -12.81 0.50
C ARG A 35 -10.53 -14.27 0.89
N GLY A 36 -11.58 -14.99 1.28
CA GLY A 36 -11.47 -16.39 1.68
C GLY A 36 -10.95 -17.31 0.57
N ALA A 37 -11.36 -17.09 -0.68
CA ALA A 37 -10.88 -17.86 -1.82
C ALA A 37 -9.41 -17.56 -2.15
N MET A 38 -9.01 -16.28 -2.10
CA MET A 38 -7.62 -15.85 -2.33
C MET A 38 -6.69 -16.37 -1.24
N GLU A 39 -7.05 -16.23 0.04
CA GLU A 39 -6.29 -16.77 1.16
C GLU A 39 -6.13 -18.30 1.02
N ARG A 40 -7.22 -19.01 0.69
CA ARG A 40 -7.16 -20.46 0.46
C ARG A 40 -6.21 -20.80 -0.67
N MET A 41 -6.26 -20.10 -1.80
CA MET A 41 -5.32 -20.30 -2.91
C MET A 41 -3.87 -20.04 -2.47
N HIS A 42 -3.61 -18.92 -1.79
CA HIS A 42 -2.27 -18.52 -1.32
C HIS A 42 -1.63 -19.54 -0.37
N THR A 43 -2.43 -20.32 0.39
CA THR A 43 -1.88 -21.36 1.26
C THR A 43 -1.27 -22.55 0.52
N VAL A 44 -1.71 -22.81 -0.72
CA VAL A 44 -1.34 -24.01 -1.48
C VAL A 44 -0.63 -23.69 -2.79
N LEU A 45 -0.89 -22.54 -3.39
CA LEU A 45 -0.41 -22.14 -4.71
C LEU A 45 0.05 -20.68 -4.72
N ALA A 46 1.04 -20.38 -5.54
CA ALA A 46 1.38 -18.99 -5.86
C ALA A 46 0.23 -18.35 -6.64
N ILE A 47 -0.20 -17.18 -6.21
CA ILE A 47 -1.27 -16.44 -6.88
C ILE A 47 -0.68 -15.72 -8.08
N PRO A 48 -1.28 -15.75 -9.28
CA PRO A 48 -0.80 -14.97 -10.42
C PRO A 48 -0.93 -13.46 -10.19
N SER A 49 0.03 -12.70 -10.71
CA SER A 49 0.07 -11.23 -10.58
C SER A 49 -1.25 -10.52 -10.96
N ASP A 50 -1.97 -11.02 -11.96
CA ASP A 50 -3.24 -10.41 -12.40
C ASP A 50 -4.35 -10.56 -11.36
N LEU A 51 -4.37 -11.68 -10.61
CA LEU A 51 -5.33 -11.88 -9.53
C LEU A 51 -5.00 -11.01 -8.31
N TRP A 52 -3.72 -10.80 -8.01
CA TRP A 52 -3.32 -9.83 -6.99
C TRP A 52 -3.81 -8.42 -7.33
N THR A 53 -3.61 -7.97 -8.57
CA THR A 53 -4.11 -6.66 -9.03
C THR A 53 -5.64 -6.58 -8.91
N MET A 54 -6.36 -7.61 -9.34
CA MET A 54 -7.82 -7.66 -9.24
C MET A 54 -8.30 -7.56 -7.79
N TRP A 55 -7.67 -8.31 -6.88
CA TRP A 55 -8.04 -8.27 -5.46
C TRP A 55 -7.78 -6.89 -4.85
N ILE A 56 -6.62 -6.30 -5.10
CA ILE A 56 -6.29 -4.93 -4.67
C ILE A 56 -7.35 -3.94 -5.18
N GLU A 57 -7.72 -4.01 -6.45
CA GLU A 57 -8.74 -3.13 -7.02
C GLU A 57 -10.11 -3.31 -6.35
N LYS A 58 -10.48 -4.54 -6.02
CA LYS A 58 -11.71 -4.82 -5.29
C LYS A 58 -11.71 -4.25 -3.88
N GLU A 59 -10.62 -4.41 -3.13
CA GLU A 59 -10.47 -3.81 -1.79
C GLU A 59 -10.52 -2.28 -1.84
N LEU A 60 -9.88 -1.66 -2.84
CA LEU A 60 -9.93 -0.22 -3.04
C LEU A 60 -11.32 0.28 -3.40
N ASN A 61 -12.06 -0.44 -4.24
CA ASN A 61 -13.43 -0.09 -4.62
C ASN A 61 -14.36 -0.20 -3.41
N GLU A 62 -14.27 -1.28 -2.63
CA GLU A 62 -15.04 -1.46 -1.40
C GLU A 62 -14.77 -0.32 -0.40
N ALA A 63 -13.50 0.11 -0.28
CA ALA A 63 -13.16 1.21 0.61
C ALA A 63 -13.59 2.60 0.11
N ALA A 64 -13.76 2.74 -1.20
CA ALA A 64 -14.29 3.94 -1.85
C ALA A 64 -15.83 4.02 -1.77
N ASP A 65 -16.50 2.88 -1.57
CA ASP A 65 -17.95 2.82 -1.43
C ASP A 65 -18.42 3.59 -0.18
N ALA A 66 -19.62 4.16 -0.27
CA ALA A 66 -20.27 4.96 0.78
C ALA A 66 -19.41 6.11 1.36
N ASP A 67 -19.08 7.10 0.52
CA ASP A 67 -18.36 8.34 0.90
C ASP A 67 -16.93 8.10 1.41
N ASN A 68 -16.21 7.15 0.81
CA ASN A 68 -14.82 6.83 1.16
C ASN A 68 -14.64 6.41 2.64
N ALA A 69 -15.68 5.86 3.27
CA ALA A 69 -15.68 5.51 4.68
C ALA A 69 -14.65 4.41 5.02
N GLY A 70 -14.41 3.49 4.08
CA GLY A 70 -13.39 2.45 4.25
C GLY A 70 -11.99 3.03 4.38
N PHE A 71 -11.66 4.06 3.59
CA PHE A 71 -10.36 4.75 3.72
C PHE A 71 -10.17 5.48 5.05
N LYS A 72 -11.24 5.70 5.83
CA LYS A 72 -11.22 6.33 7.16
C LYS A 72 -11.25 5.33 8.31
N THR A 73 -11.29 4.03 8.02
CA THR A 73 -11.42 2.97 9.03
C THR A 73 -10.13 2.16 9.11
N ALA A 74 -9.55 2.07 10.31
CA ALA A 74 -8.28 1.37 10.52
C ALA A 74 -8.31 -0.09 10.02
N ASP A 75 -9.43 -0.80 10.22
CA ASP A 75 -9.58 -2.19 9.78
C ASP A 75 -9.53 -2.33 8.25
N SER A 76 -10.28 -1.50 7.51
CA SER A 76 -10.27 -1.51 6.04
C SER A 76 -8.89 -1.11 5.49
N VAL A 77 -8.27 -0.08 6.07
CA VAL A 77 -6.90 0.32 5.68
C VAL A 77 -5.91 -0.81 5.95
N LYS A 78 -6.02 -1.50 7.09
CA LYS A 78 -5.16 -2.63 7.44
C LYS A 78 -5.32 -3.79 6.47
N GLN A 79 -6.54 -4.09 6.01
CA GLN A 79 -6.77 -5.11 4.99
C GLN A 79 -6.13 -4.75 3.65
N ILE A 80 -6.31 -3.52 3.16
CA ILE A 80 -5.68 -3.07 1.91
C ILE A 80 -4.15 -3.16 2.00
N VAL A 81 -3.57 -2.69 3.12
CA VAL A 81 -2.13 -2.76 3.37
C VAL A 81 -1.64 -4.20 3.40
N HIS A 82 -2.38 -5.10 4.05
CA HIS A 82 -2.04 -6.52 4.11
C HIS A 82 -1.94 -7.13 2.71
N VAL A 83 -2.92 -6.88 1.84
CA VAL A 83 -2.92 -7.39 0.46
C VAL A 83 -1.74 -6.84 -0.34
N PHE A 84 -1.41 -5.55 -0.19
CA PHE A 84 -0.23 -4.96 -0.83
C PHE A 84 1.09 -5.60 -0.36
N GLU A 85 1.24 -5.81 0.95
CA GLU A 85 2.45 -6.43 1.51
C GLU A 85 2.60 -7.89 1.04
N LEU A 86 1.51 -8.66 0.94
CA LEU A 86 1.53 -10.00 0.36
C LEU A 86 1.92 -9.98 -1.13
N ALA A 87 1.24 -9.16 -1.93
CA ALA A 87 1.47 -9.09 -3.37
C ALA A 87 2.91 -8.66 -3.72
N THR A 88 3.44 -7.67 -3.00
CA THR A 88 4.81 -7.17 -3.22
C THR A 88 5.90 -8.09 -2.68
N ALA A 89 5.57 -8.99 -1.75
CA ALA A 89 6.49 -10.04 -1.30
C ALA A 89 6.60 -11.18 -2.33
N GLU A 90 5.50 -11.53 -3.01
CA GLU A 90 5.50 -12.58 -4.04
C GLU A 90 6.01 -12.10 -5.40
N TYR A 91 5.69 -10.86 -5.79
CA TYR A 91 6.01 -10.32 -7.11
C TYR A 91 6.78 -9.01 -7.02
N LEU A 92 7.93 -8.96 -7.72
CA LEU A 92 8.61 -7.71 -8.02
C LEU A 92 7.90 -6.97 -9.17
N SER A 93 6.70 -6.47 -8.90
CA SER A 93 5.91 -5.66 -9.83
C SER A 93 6.05 -4.18 -9.51
N LEU A 94 6.61 -3.41 -10.43
CA LEU A 94 6.72 -1.95 -10.29
C LEU A 94 5.35 -1.27 -10.25
N ASP A 95 4.37 -1.82 -10.98
CA ASP A 95 3.00 -1.31 -10.97
C ASP A 95 2.36 -1.47 -9.58
N MET A 96 2.54 -2.63 -8.94
CA MET A 96 2.05 -2.86 -7.57
C MET A 96 2.72 -1.94 -6.56
N TRP A 97 4.04 -1.75 -6.64
CA TRP A 97 4.74 -0.80 -5.78
C TRP A 97 4.28 0.64 -6.00
N GLN A 98 4.03 1.05 -7.25
CA GLN A 98 3.52 2.37 -7.56
C GLN A 98 2.12 2.59 -6.99
N ARG A 99 1.21 1.62 -7.18
CA ARG A 99 -0.14 1.64 -6.58
C ARG A 99 -0.07 1.70 -5.05
N TYR A 100 0.84 0.96 -4.43
CA TYR A 100 1.00 0.98 -2.98
C TYR A 100 1.50 2.34 -2.47
N ILE A 101 2.48 2.94 -3.15
CA ILE A 101 2.97 4.29 -2.84
C ILE A 101 1.85 5.32 -2.99
N ASP A 102 1.08 5.25 -4.07
CA ASP A 102 -0.02 6.19 -4.33
C ASP A 102 -1.13 6.04 -3.29
N TYR A 103 -1.44 4.82 -2.86
CA TYR A 103 -2.35 4.56 -1.75
C TYR A 103 -1.83 5.14 -0.44
N ALA A 104 -0.57 4.87 -0.06
CA ALA A 104 0.02 5.44 1.15
C ALA A 104 0.09 6.97 1.10
N ARG A 105 0.25 7.56 -0.09
CA ARG A 105 0.20 9.02 -0.27
C ARG A 105 -1.20 9.59 -0.06
N LEU A 106 -2.23 8.93 -0.60
CA LEU A 106 -3.63 9.30 -0.39
C LEU A 106 -3.98 9.28 1.11
N GLN A 107 -3.57 8.19 1.79
CA GLN A 107 -3.77 8.06 3.23
C GLN A 107 -3.06 9.16 4.04
N ALA A 108 -1.96 9.70 3.52
CA ALA A 108 -1.23 10.80 4.17
C ALA A 108 -1.77 12.21 3.84
N SER A 109 -2.72 12.35 2.90
CA SER A 109 -3.15 13.67 2.41
C SER A 109 -4.16 14.39 3.30
N ASP A 110 -5.00 13.64 4.01
CA ASP A 110 -6.05 14.17 4.89
C ASP A 110 -5.81 13.72 6.33
N SER A 111 -6.14 14.56 7.31
CA SER A 111 -6.08 14.21 8.74
C SER A 111 -6.96 13.03 9.12
N GLU A 112 -8.13 12.86 8.50
CA GLU A 112 -9.05 11.75 8.80
C GLU A 112 -8.47 10.41 8.31
N TYR A 113 -8.02 10.37 7.06
CA TYR A 113 -7.35 9.20 6.47
C TYR A 113 -6.06 8.86 7.23
N ARG A 114 -5.30 9.89 7.60
CA ARG A 114 -4.03 9.72 8.29
C ARG A 114 -4.20 9.03 9.64
N ALA A 115 -5.22 9.36 10.43
CA ALA A 115 -5.42 8.72 11.73
C ALA A 115 -5.68 7.21 11.60
N ALA A 116 -6.51 6.81 10.64
CA ALA A 116 -6.76 5.41 10.33
C ALA A 116 -5.48 4.69 9.83
N ALA A 117 -4.73 5.35 8.96
CA ALA A 117 -3.47 4.81 8.45
C ALA A 117 -2.38 4.68 9.51
N GLU A 118 -2.22 5.65 10.41
CA GLU A 118 -1.24 5.54 11.50
C GLU A 118 -1.52 4.33 12.40
N ALA A 119 -2.80 4.04 12.66
CA ALA A 119 -3.21 2.83 13.38
C ALA A 119 -2.97 1.54 12.57
N ALA A 120 -3.31 1.54 11.28
CA ALA A 120 -3.19 0.36 10.43
C ALA A 120 -1.74 -0.02 10.08
N PHE A 121 -0.89 0.98 9.81
CA PHE A 121 0.54 0.80 9.52
C PHE A 121 1.40 0.77 10.79
N GLU A 122 0.83 1.05 11.95
CA GLU A 122 1.53 1.14 13.24
C GLU A 122 2.73 2.13 13.22
N SER A 123 2.69 3.14 12.33
CA SER A 123 3.77 4.11 12.11
C SER A 123 3.23 5.48 11.71
N ALA A 124 3.72 6.53 12.37
CA ALA A 124 3.45 7.92 11.96
C ALA A 124 4.16 8.30 10.64
N ASN A 125 5.19 7.55 10.24
CA ASN A 125 5.97 7.79 9.03
C ASN A 125 5.65 6.80 7.91
N PHE A 126 4.49 6.11 7.98
CA PHE A 126 4.11 5.03 7.09
C PHE A 126 4.39 5.30 5.60
N TYR A 127 4.03 6.47 5.08
CA TYR A 127 4.28 6.83 3.67
C TYR A 127 5.77 6.77 3.29
N LEU A 128 6.63 7.23 4.18
CA LEU A 128 8.07 7.27 3.97
C LEU A 128 8.69 5.89 4.13
N ASP A 129 8.18 5.10 5.07
CA ASP A 129 8.57 3.72 5.28
C ASP A 129 8.22 2.89 4.03
N THR A 130 7.01 3.07 3.46
CA THR A 130 6.59 2.47 2.19
C THR A 130 7.50 2.87 1.03
N LEU A 131 7.88 4.15 0.92
CA LEU A 131 8.83 4.60 -0.11
C LEU A 131 10.21 3.96 0.05
N GLN A 132 10.70 3.79 1.28
CA GLN A 132 11.98 3.14 1.56
C GLN A 132 11.93 1.65 1.24
N LYS A 133 10.85 0.96 1.61
CA LYS A 133 10.60 -0.44 1.24
C LYS A 133 10.59 -0.61 -0.28
N ALA A 134 9.81 0.22 -0.97
CA ALA A 134 9.71 0.19 -2.43
C ALA A 134 11.05 0.48 -3.10
N TYR A 135 11.81 1.46 -2.60
CA TYR A 135 13.15 1.75 -3.09
C TYR A 135 14.07 0.54 -2.92
N ALA A 136 14.12 -0.06 -1.73
CA ALA A 136 14.97 -1.21 -1.44
C ALA A 136 14.63 -2.43 -2.31
N ALA A 137 13.35 -2.70 -2.55
CA ALA A 137 12.91 -3.81 -3.39
C ALA A 137 13.23 -3.59 -4.88
N THR A 138 13.05 -2.36 -5.36
CA THR A 138 13.10 -2.04 -6.80
C THR A 138 14.42 -1.43 -7.24
N CYS A 139 15.38 -1.23 -6.32
CA CYS A 139 16.62 -0.52 -6.60
C CYS A 139 17.50 -1.20 -7.67
N ALA A 140 17.36 -2.51 -7.84
CA ALA A 140 18.10 -3.28 -8.84
C ALA A 140 17.42 -3.30 -10.22
N HIS A 141 16.20 -2.74 -10.36
CA HIS A 141 15.43 -2.85 -11.60
C HIS A 141 15.89 -1.84 -12.66
N TYR A 142 16.72 -2.30 -13.60
CA TYR A 142 17.51 -1.48 -14.51
C TYR A 142 16.76 -0.47 -15.41
N SER A 143 15.53 -0.75 -15.85
CA SER A 143 14.87 0.06 -16.91
C SER A 143 13.78 1.03 -16.45
N GLN A 144 13.24 0.84 -15.24
CA GLN A 144 12.01 1.51 -14.79
C GLN A 144 12.02 1.97 -13.32
N SER A 145 13.06 1.65 -12.55
CA SER A 145 13.17 2.01 -11.14
C SER A 145 13.16 3.53 -10.88
N GLN A 146 13.51 4.34 -11.89
CA GLN A 146 13.45 5.80 -11.85
C GLN A 146 12.05 6.35 -11.57
N ALA A 147 10.98 5.60 -11.87
CA ALA A 147 9.60 5.99 -11.56
C ALA A 147 9.39 6.06 -10.03
N ILE A 148 10.02 5.14 -9.30
CA ILE A 148 9.91 5.00 -7.84
C ILE A 148 10.92 5.89 -7.10
N TRP A 149 12.17 5.99 -7.57
CA TRP A 149 13.20 6.72 -6.83
C TRP A 149 13.04 8.24 -6.90
N LYS A 150 12.51 8.80 -8.00
CA LYS A 150 12.30 10.25 -8.15
C LYS A 150 11.35 10.83 -7.10
N PRO A 151 10.17 10.23 -6.81
CA PRO A 151 9.35 10.58 -5.65
C PRO A 151 10.10 10.49 -4.32
N ALA A 152 10.82 9.38 -4.07
CA ALA A 152 11.54 9.16 -2.82
C ALA A 152 12.63 10.23 -2.57
N GLU A 153 13.42 10.57 -3.59
CA GLU A 153 14.43 11.63 -3.52
C GLU A 153 13.82 13.00 -3.24
N ARG A 154 12.70 13.34 -3.88
CA ARG A 154 12.01 14.63 -3.66
C ARG A 154 11.55 14.76 -2.21
N SER A 155 10.95 13.71 -1.65
CA SER A 155 10.52 13.66 -0.25
C SER A 155 11.70 13.76 0.73
N ALA A 156 12.82 13.10 0.45
CA ALA A 156 14.03 13.20 1.25
C ALA A 156 14.64 14.61 1.23
N ARG A 157 14.73 15.25 0.05
CA ARG A 157 15.23 16.63 -0.11
C ARG A 157 14.33 17.66 0.58
N ALA A 158 13.02 17.49 0.51
CA ALA A 158 12.06 18.36 1.20
C ALA A 158 12.28 18.34 2.72
N ARG A 159 12.47 17.15 3.32
CA ARG A 159 12.81 17.02 4.75
C ARG A 159 14.18 17.61 5.09
N GLY A 160 15.19 17.44 4.24
CA GLY A 160 16.49 18.10 4.41
C GLY A 160 16.41 19.63 4.41
N ARG A 161 15.46 20.23 3.67
CA ARG A 161 15.16 21.67 3.73
C ARG A 161 14.37 22.06 4.99
N ILE A 162 13.41 21.25 5.41
CA ILE A 162 12.60 21.50 6.63
C ILE A 162 13.47 21.42 7.89
N VAL A 163 14.41 20.45 7.96
CA VAL A 163 15.35 20.33 9.08
C VAL A 163 16.34 21.50 9.13
N ARG A 164 16.75 22.04 7.97
CA ARG A 164 17.56 23.28 7.91
C ARG A 164 16.76 24.57 8.18
N GLY A 165 15.43 24.51 8.20
CA GLY A 165 14.54 25.67 8.38
C GLY A 165 14.14 25.99 9.83
N ARG A 166 14.46 25.13 10.81
CA ARG A 166 14.29 25.44 12.25
C ARG A 166 15.62 25.81 12.88
N GLY A 167 16.09 27.03 12.63
CA GLY A 167 17.25 27.59 13.29
C GLY A 167 17.40 29.07 12.98
N TYR A 168 17.39 29.90 14.02
CA TYR A 168 17.58 31.35 14.05
C TYR A 168 16.38 32.26 13.75
N THR A 169 15.56 32.50 14.78
CA THR A 169 15.11 33.87 15.09
C THR A 169 16.25 34.59 15.82
N LYS A 170 16.97 35.47 15.12
CA LYS A 170 17.91 36.42 15.76
C LYS A 170 17.10 37.50 16.47
N ALA A 171 16.89 37.33 17.77
CA ALA A 171 16.50 38.40 18.67
C ALA A 171 17.17 38.17 20.03
N ASP A 172 18.43 38.57 20.18
CA ASP A 172 18.88 39.28 21.38
C ASP A 172 20.28 39.92 21.21
N LYS A 173 20.31 41.22 21.50
CA LYS A 173 21.39 42.07 22.06
C LYS A 173 22.83 42.02 21.50
N ARG A 174 23.28 43.18 20.99
CA ARG A 174 24.67 43.66 21.18
C ARG A 174 24.65 44.97 21.98
N PRO A 175 25.54 45.15 22.97
CA PRO A 175 25.66 46.39 23.72
C PRO A 175 26.43 47.45 22.92
N ALA A 176 26.19 48.72 23.30
CA ALA A 176 26.81 49.92 22.77
C ALA A 176 28.35 49.85 22.85
N ALA A 177 29.01 50.32 21.79
CA ALA A 177 30.43 50.63 21.80
C ALA A 177 30.58 52.14 21.97
N ASP A 178 31.24 52.53 23.05
CA ASP A 178 31.71 53.88 23.33
C ASP A 178 32.67 54.36 22.23
N VAL A 179 32.48 55.59 21.78
CA VAL A 179 33.41 56.32 20.92
C VAL A 179 33.98 57.46 21.75
N HIS A 180 35.30 57.39 21.99
CA HIS A 180 36.12 58.54 22.37
C HIS A 180 36.49 59.36 21.14
#